data_AF-A0A835ZL13-F1
#
_entry.id   AF-A0A835ZL13-F1
#
_cell.length_a   1.000
_cell.length_b   1.000
_cell.length_c   1.000
_cell.angle_alpha   90.00
_cell.angle_beta   90.00
_cell.angle_gamma   90.00
#
_symmetry.space_group_name_H-M   'P 1'
#
loop_
_entity.id
_entity.type
_entity.pdbx_description
1 polymer ?
#
loop_
_entity_poly.entity_id
_entity_poly.type
_entity_poly.pdbx_seq_one_letter_code
_entity_poly.pdbx_strand_id
1 'polypeptide(L)'
;MSDMESDFTCNEEEDYDVEYSEDSNSEPNVSWENQYYNSKALKEDDPKAAVSSFQKILELEGEKGEWGFKALKQMINFKLTNFPEMMNRYKQLLIYIQSAVTRNYSEKSINSILDYISTSKQNSGFLCQMNLLQEFYETTLEALKDAKNDRLWFKTDTKLRKLYLE
;
A
#
# COMPACT_ATOMS: atom_id res chain seq x y z
N MET A 1 34.59 7.60 -31.09
CA MET A 1 33.38 8.31 -31.55
C MET A 1 32.21 7.49 -31.03
N SER A 2 31.55 8.04 -30.01
CA SER A 2 30.30 7.62 -29.32
C SER A 2 30.17 6.17 -28.85
N ASP A 3 30.58 5.97 -27.59
CA ASP A 3 30.05 4.95 -26.67
C ASP A 3 28.53 5.08 -26.59
N MET A 4 27.82 4.00 -26.93
CA MET A 4 26.38 3.91 -26.75
C MET A 4 26.12 3.27 -25.38
N GLU A 5 26.18 4.12 -24.36
CA GLU A 5 25.82 3.79 -22.99
C GLU A 5 24.31 3.50 -22.94
N SER A 6 23.97 2.21 -22.95
CA SER A 6 22.62 1.71 -22.71
C SER A 6 22.26 1.95 -21.24
N ASP A 7 21.80 3.17 -20.95
CA ASP A 7 21.10 3.53 -19.72
C ASP A 7 19.75 2.79 -19.64
N PHE A 8 19.83 1.50 -19.34
CA PHE A 8 18.70 0.72 -18.84
C PHE A 8 18.85 0.62 -17.32
N THR A 9 18.73 1.78 -16.66
CA THR A 9 18.50 1.86 -15.23
C THR A 9 17.09 1.32 -14.95
N CYS A 10 16.98 -0.01 -14.84
CA CYS A 10 15.89 -0.67 -14.12
C CYS A 10 16.00 -0.32 -12.64
N ASN A 11 15.65 0.92 -12.32
CA ASN A 11 15.53 1.41 -10.97
C ASN A 11 14.11 1.11 -10.49
N GLU A 12 13.91 -0.08 -9.93
CA GLU A 12 12.84 -0.39 -8.97
C GLU A 12 13.27 -1.64 -8.19
N GLU A 13 14.31 -1.45 -7.38
CA GLU A 13 14.60 -2.28 -6.21
C GLU A 13 13.41 -2.23 -5.25
N GLU A 14 12.37 -3.05 -5.49
CA GLU A 14 11.29 -3.24 -4.53
C GLU A 14 11.11 -4.72 -4.17
N ASP A 15 11.74 -5.08 -3.05
CA ASP A 15 11.37 -6.14 -2.10
C ASP A 15 11.08 -7.51 -2.76
N TYR A 16 12.14 -8.16 -3.25
CA TYR A 16 12.18 -9.62 -3.40
C TYR A 16 12.31 -10.25 -1.99
N ASP A 17 11.29 -10.04 -1.15
CA ASP A 17 11.16 -10.71 0.14
C ASP A 17 10.64 -12.13 -0.12
N VAL A 18 11.55 -12.99 -0.57
CA VAL A 18 11.28 -14.43 -0.72
C VAL A 18 11.40 -15.05 0.66
N GLU A 19 10.41 -14.80 1.53
CA GLU A 19 10.22 -15.62 2.73
C GLU A 19 9.79 -17.02 2.29
N TYR A 20 10.78 -17.90 2.11
CA TYR A 20 10.54 -19.35 2.06
C TYR A 20 9.95 -19.79 3.40
N SER A 21 8.63 -19.79 3.50
CA SER A 21 7.90 -20.53 4.53
C SER A 21 7.99 -22.03 4.18
N GLU A 22 9.12 -22.64 4.52
CA GLU A 22 9.26 -24.09 4.58
C GLU A 22 8.41 -24.62 5.75
N ASP A 23 7.10 -24.82 5.57
CA ASP A 23 6.38 -26.02 6.04
C ASP A 23 4.90 -26.02 5.60
N SER A 24 4.43 -27.23 5.28
CA SER A 24 3.02 -27.66 5.19
C SER A 24 2.28 -27.55 3.85
N ASN A 25 2.25 -28.71 3.17
CA ASN A 25 1.28 -29.16 2.17
C ASN A 25 -0.09 -28.47 2.21
N SER A 26 -0.32 -27.52 1.30
CA SER A 26 -1.64 -27.12 0.83
C SER A 26 -1.48 -26.50 -0.56
N GLU A 27 -2.10 -27.11 -1.58
CA GLU A 27 -2.20 -26.57 -2.95
C GLU A 27 -3.40 -25.62 -3.18
N PRO A 28 -3.67 -24.56 -2.38
CA PRO A 28 -4.48 -23.43 -2.81
C PRO A 28 -3.66 -22.14 -3.03
N ASN A 29 -2.38 -22.09 -2.64
CA ASN A 29 -1.55 -20.87 -2.72
C ASN A 29 -1.25 -20.43 -4.17
N VAL A 30 -1.27 -21.38 -5.11
CA VAL A 30 -0.99 -21.15 -6.54
C VAL A 30 -2.11 -20.34 -7.22
N SER A 31 -3.33 -20.25 -6.67
CA SER A 31 -4.42 -19.52 -7.32
C SER A 31 -4.34 -18.00 -7.12
N TRP A 32 -4.10 -17.54 -5.89
CA TRP A 32 -4.15 -16.10 -5.56
C TRP A 32 -2.94 -15.35 -6.08
N GLU A 33 -1.77 -15.96 -6.00
CA GLU A 33 -0.54 -15.45 -6.57
C GLU A 33 -0.69 -15.22 -8.08
N ASN A 34 -1.20 -16.21 -8.80
CA ASN A 34 -1.45 -16.10 -10.25
C ASN A 34 -2.47 -15.00 -10.57
N GLN A 35 -3.54 -14.87 -9.79
CA GLN A 35 -4.52 -13.79 -9.98
C GLN A 35 -3.91 -12.41 -9.71
N TYR A 36 -3.04 -12.29 -8.69
CA TYR A 36 -2.35 -11.05 -8.36
C TYR A 36 -1.39 -10.61 -9.47
N TYR A 37 -0.55 -11.52 -9.98
CA TYR A 37 0.37 -11.19 -11.07
C TYR A 37 -0.36 -10.88 -12.38
N ASN A 38 -1.47 -11.56 -12.68
CA ASN A 38 -2.32 -11.23 -13.82
C ASN A 38 -2.92 -9.81 -13.67
N SER A 39 -3.44 -9.49 -12.49
CA SER A 39 -3.96 -8.15 -12.18
C SER A 39 -2.86 -7.08 -12.26
N LYS A 40 -1.63 -7.42 -11.87
CA LYS A 40 -0.46 -6.53 -11.95
C LYS A 40 -0.04 -6.28 -13.40
N ALA A 41 -0.11 -7.28 -14.27
CA ALA A 41 0.17 -7.11 -15.70
C ALA A 41 -0.84 -6.16 -16.37
N LEU A 42 -2.12 -6.26 -15.99
CA LEU A 42 -3.18 -5.37 -16.47
C LEU A 42 -2.99 -3.90 -16.05
N LYS A 43 -2.08 -3.59 -15.10
CA LYS A 43 -1.83 -2.23 -14.62
C LYS A 43 -1.34 -1.30 -15.74
N GLU A 44 -0.51 -1.83 -16.64
CA GLU A 44 0.07 -1.09 -17.77
C GLU A 44 -0.98 -0.82 -18.85
N ASP A 45 -1.87 -1.78 -19.11
CA ASP A 45 -2.83 -1.74 -20.21
C ASP A 45 -4.17 -1.07 -19.83
N ASP A 46 -4.82 -1.54 -18.77
CA ASP A 46 -6.11 -1.00 -18.31
C ASP A 46 -6.14 -0.86 -16.77
N PRO A 47 -5.91 0.37 -16.27
CA PRO A 47 -5.85 0.64 -14.85
C PRO A 47 -7.15 0.33 -14.10
N LYS A 48 -8.31 0.49 -14.76
CA LYS A 48 -9.62 0.27 -14.14
C LYS A 48 -9.93 -1.22 -14.07
N ALA A 49 -9.55 -1.97 -15.09
CA ALA A 49 -9.67 -3.43 -15.10
C ALA A 49 -8.75 -4.07 -14.06
N ALA A 50 -7.52 -3.56 -13.89
CA ALA A 50 -6.60 -4.01 -12.84
C ALA A 50 -7.21 -3.83 -11.45
N VAL A 51 -7.75 -2.64 -11.15
CA VAL A 51 -8.43 -2.35 -9.88
C VAL A 51 -9.63 -3.28 -9.64
N SER A 52 -10.42 -3.55 -10.67
CA SER A 52 -11.56 -4.47 -10.57
C SER A 52 -11.11 -5.92 -10.32
N SER A 53 -9.95 -6.30 -10.87
CA SER A 53 -9.38 -7.63 -10.68
C SER A 53 -8.81 -7.79 -9.27
N PHE A 54 -8.13 -6.78 -8.74
CA PHE A 54 -7.73 -6.76 -7.33
C PHE A 54 -8.92 -6.79 -6.38
N GLN A 55 -10.00 -6.05 -6.66
CA GLN A 55 -11.22 -6.10 -5.87
C GLN A 55 -11.82 -7.51 -5.81
N LYS A 56 -11.78 -8.27 -6.91
CA LYS A 56 -12.22 -9.67 -6.91
C LYS A 56 -11.37 -10.56 -6.02
N ILE A 57 -10.06 -10.33 -5.94
CA ILE A 57 -9.17 -11.06 -5.02
C ILE A 57 -9.64 -10.83 -3.58
N LEU A 58 -9.96 -9.57 -3.22
CA LEU A 58 -10.49 -9.25 -1.89
C LEU A 58 -11.86 -9.89 -1.59
N GLU A 59 -12.77 -9.94 -2.57
CA GLU A 59 -14.10 -10.53 -2.37
C GLU A 59 -14.06 -12.06 -2.28
N LEU A 60 -13.14 -12.69 -2.99
CA LEU A 60 -12.93 -14.14 -2.97
C LEU A 60 -12.09 -14.58 -1.76
N GLU A 61 -11.30 -13.68 -1.21
CA GLU A 61 -10.51 -13.91 0.00
C GLU A 61 -11.44 -13.91 1.23
N GLY A 62 -11.83 -15.11 1.68
CA GLY A 62 -12.69 -15.28 2.85
C GLY A 62 -12.01 -14.94 4.18
N GLU A 63 -10.72 -15.25 4.31
CA GLU A 63 -9.88 -14.90 5.46
C GLU A 63 -8.84 -13.87 5.05
N LYS A 64 -8.77 -12.75 5.77
CA LYS A 64 -7.82 -11.67 5.49
C LYS A 64 -6.39 -12.20 5.50
N GLY A 65 -5.77 -12.30 4.32
CA GLY A 65 -4.44 -12.82 4.12
C GLY A 65 -3.47 -11.78 3.55
N GLU A 66 -2.25 -12.25 3.27
CA GLU A 66 -1.18 -11.42 2.72
C GLU A 66 -1.49 -10.96 1.29
N TRP A 67 -2.17 -11.78 0.49
CA TRP A 67 -2.50 -11.47 -0.90
C TRP A 67 -3.54 -10.35 -1.03
N GLY A 68 -4.58 -10.34 -0.19
CA GLY A 68 -5.49 -9.20 -0.12
C GLY A 68 -4.80 -7.92 0.35
N PHE A 69 -3.85 -8.02 1.29
CA PHE A 69 -3.05 -6.86 1.70
C PHE A 69 -2.20 -6.32 0.55
N LYS A 70 -1.51 -7.19 -0.21
CA LYS A 70 -0.72 -6.80 -1.39
C LYS A 70 -1.61 -6.18 -2.47
N ALA A 71 -2.80 -6.74 -2.70
CA ALA A 71 -3.78 -6.21 -3.65
C ALA A 71 -4.26 -4.80 -3.23
N LEU A 72 -4.64 -4.61 -1.97
CA LEU A 72 -5.03 -3.30 -1.43
C LEU A 72 -3.92 -2.26 -1.57
N LYS A 73 -2.68 -2.64 -1.26
CA LYS A 73 -1.53 -1.74 -1.39
C LYS A 73 -1.35 -1.27 -2.84
N GLN A 74 -1.46 -2.17 -3.82
CA GLN A 74 -1.41 -1.81 -5.24
C GLN A 74 -2.58 -0.91 -5.66
N MET A 75 -3.78 -1.20 -5.15
CA MET A 75 -4.98 -0.41 -5.41
C MET A 75 -4.91 1.02 -4.84
N ILE A 76 -4.16 1.25 -3.76
CA ILE A 76 -3.90 2.58 -3.16
C ILE A 76 -2.80 3.32 -3.92
N ASN A 77 -1.72 2.62 -4.31
CA ASN A 77 -0.63 3.22 -5.08
C ASN A 77 -1.07 3.61 -6.51
N PHE A 78 -2.22 3.11 -6.93
CA PHE A 78 -2.84 3.49 -8.18
C PHE A 78 -3.04 5.02 -8.24
N LYS A 79 -2.52 5.66 -9.29
CA LYS A 79 -2.69 7.10 -9.59
C LYS A 79 -4.13 7.48 -9.96
N LEU A 80 -5.13 6.84 -9.36
CA LEU A 80 -6.50 7.30 -9.47
C LEU A 80 -6.58 8.54 -8.59
N THR A 81 -6.81 9.69 -9.23
CA THR A 81 -7.02 11.03 -8.64
C THR A 81 -8.24 11.13 -7.71
N ASN A 82 -8.75 9.99 -7.23
CA ASN A 82 -9.91 9.88 -6.36
C ASN A 82 -9.47 9.62 -4.91
N PHE A 83 -9.27 10.72 -4.19
CA PHE A 83 -8.89 10.73 -2.78
C PHE A 83 -9.87 10.01 -1.84
N PRO A 84 -11.20 10.22 -1.92
CA PRO A 84 -12.16 9.48 -1.11
C PRO A 84 -12.03 7.96 -1.24
N GLU A 85 -11.84 7.48 -2.47
CA GLU A 85 -11.71 6.06 -2.76
C GLU A 85 -10.38 5.50 -2.22
N MET A 86 -9.30 6.26 -2.34
CA MET A 86 -8.00 5.92 -1.75
C MET A 86 -8.09 5.82 -0.22
N MET A 87 -8.78 6.75 0.44
CA MET A 87 -9.00 6.73 1.88
C MET A 87 -9.81 5.51 2.31
N ASN A 88 -10.86 5.15 1.56
CA ASN A 88 -11.68 3.98 1.86
C ASN A 88 -10.85 2.68 1.79
N ARG A 89 -10.00 2.54 0.76
CA ARG A 89 -9.07 1.41 0.61
C ARG A 89 -8.02 1.40 1.72
N TYR A 90 -7.53 2.56 2.12
CA TYR A 90 -6.58 2.69 3.22
C TYR A 90 -7.18 2.22 4.54
N LYS A 91 -8.43 2.60 4.85
CA LYS A 91 -9.16 2.10 6.03
C LYS A 91 -9.29 0.58 6.01
N GLN A 92 -9.57 -0.02 4.85
CA GLN A 92 -9.59 -1.48 4.72
C GLN A 92 -8.21 -2.08 4.99
N LEU A 93 -7.13 -1.50 4.44
CA LEU A 93 -5.76 -1.95 4.65
C LEU A 93 -5.38 -1.93 6.14
N LEU A 94 -5.79 -0.90 6.89
CA LEU A 94 -5.55 -0.81 8.34
C LEU A 94 -6.20 -1.96 9.13
N ILE A 95 -7.32 -2.53 8.66
CA ILE A 95 -7.93 -3.71 9.29
C ILE A 95 -7.04 -4.93 9.11
N TYR A 96 -6.43 -5.11 7.92
CA TYR A 96 -5.50 -6.20 7.66
C TYR A 96 -4.24 -6.10 8.52
N ILE A 97 -3.80 -4.89 8.89
CA ILE A 97 -2.65 -4.69 9.78
C ILE A 97 -2.85 -5.29 11.17
N GLN A 98 -4.09 -5.39 11.64
CA GLN A 98 -4.38 -5.94 12.97
C GLN A 98 -4.28 -7.46 13.03
N SER A 99 -4.53 -8.16 11.91
CA SER A 99 -4.72 -9.63 11.92
C SER A 99 -3.95 -10.41 10.84
N ALA A 100 -3.65 -9.81 9.69
CA ALA A 100 -3.21 -10.53 8.49
C ALA A 100 -1.70 -10.40 8.21
N VAL A 101 -1.03 -9.38 8.75
CA VAL A 101 0.38 -9.10 8.45
C VAL A 101 1.21 -8.85 9.71
N THR A 102 2.51 -9.12 9.62
CA THR A 102 3.43 -8.88 10.74
C THR A 102 3.58 -7.39 11.03
N ARG A 103 3.93 -7.06 12.28
CA ARG A 103 4.11 -5.67 12.72
C ARG A 103 5.14 -4.91 11.89
N ASN A 104 6.27 -5.54 11.55
CA ASN A 104 7.32 -4.92 10.74
C ASN A 104 6.85 -4.65 9.30
N TYR A 105 6.14 -5.60 8.69
CA TYR A 105 5.62 -5.44 7.34
C TYR A 105 4.57 -4.32 7.25
N SER A 106 3.70 -4.25 8.26
CA SER A 106 2.72 -3.17 8.38
C SER A 106 3.37 -1.80 8.52
N GLU A 107 4.46 -1.69 9.30
CA GLU A 107 5.20 -0.44 9.48
C GLU A 107 5.85 0.03 8.17
N LYS A 108 6.52 -0.87 7.44
CA LYS A 108 7.09 -0.53 6.12
C LYS A 108 6.00 -0.04 5.16
N SER A 109 4.87 -0.76 5.13
CA SER A 109 3.76 -0.44 4.23
C SER A 109 3.09 0.90 4.54
N ILE A 110 2.82 1.19 5.82
CA ILE A 110 2.29 2.50 6.25
C ILE A 110 3.25 3.62 5.86
N ASN A 111 4.55 3.48 6.15
CA ASN A 111 5.53 4.52 5.80
C ASN A 111 5.58 4.76 4.29
N SER A 112 5.64 3.69 3.49
CA SER A 112 5.62 3.77 2.02
C SER A 112 4.39 4.52 1.48
N ILE A 113 3.20 4.25 2.03
CA ILE A 113 1.96 4.94 1.64
C ILE A 113 2.00 6.42 2.07
N LEU A 114 2.39 6.71 3.31
CA LEU A 114 2.48 8.10 3.79
C LEU A 114 3.50 8.92 3.01
N ASP A 115 4.65 8.32 2.66
CA ASP A 115 5.69 8.97 1.87
C ASP A 115 5.22 9.20 0.42
N TYR A 116 4.46 8.25 -0.16
CA TYR A 116 3.81 8.43 -1.46
C TYR A 116 2.83 9.61 -1.44
N ILE A 117 1.92 9.66 -0.46
CA ILE A 117 0.93 10.74 -0.34
C ILE A 117 1.62 12.08 -0.10
N SER A 118 2.64 12.11 0.76
CA SER A 118 3.43 13.31 1.05
C SER A 118 4.20 13.83 -0.17
N THR A 119 4.63 12.93 -1.06
CA THR A 119 5.36 13.30 -2.29
C THR A 119 4.43 13.56 -3.46
N SER A 120 3.19 13.07 -3.41
CA SER A 120 2.20 13.18 -4.49
C SER A 120 1.77 14.62 -4.71
N LYS A 121 2.57 15.42 -5.42
CA LYS A 121 2.22 16.79 -5.84
C LYS A 121 1.10 16.74 -6.89
N GLN A 122 -0.12 16.45 -6.45
CA GLN A 122 -1.28 16.60 -7.32
C GLN A 122 -1.61 18.07 -7.45
N ASN A 123 -2.04 18.51 -8.64
CA ASN A 123 -2.39 19.88 -8.98
C ASN A 123 -3.59 20.46 -8.17
N SER A 124 -4.05 19.77 -7.13
CA SER A 124 -4.96 20.28 -6.11
C SER A 124 -4.20 21.25 -5.19
N GLY A 125 -4.73 22.46 -5.00
CA GLY A 125 -4.07 23.50 -4.20
C GLY A 125 -3.59 23.02 -2.82
N PHE A 126 -2.48 23.63 -2.35
CA PHE A 126 -1.75 23.27 -1.12
C PHE A 126 -2.64 22.91 0.09
N LEU A 127 -3.73 23.66 0.32
CA LEU A 127 -4.66 23.43 1.42
C LEU A 127 -5.39 22.08 1.33
N CYS A 128 -5.78 21.63 0.13
CA CYS A 128 -6.42 20.32 -0.07
C CYS A 128 -5.45 19.18 0.23
N GLN A 129 -4.18 19.34 -0.13
CA GLN A 129 -3.15 18.34 0.10
C GLN A 129 -2.83 18.20 1.59
N MET A 130 -2.74 19.31 2.33
CA MET A 130 -2.51 19.28 3.77
C MET A 130 -3.67 18.60 4.52
N ASN A 131 -4.91 18.96 4.20
CA ASN A 131 -6.10 18.34 4.81
C ASN A 131 -6.15 16.83 4.55
N LEU A 132 -5.82 16.41 3.33
CA LEU A 132 -5.80 15.00 3.00
C LEU A 132 -4.72 14.24 3.77
N LEU A 133 -3.50 14.78 3.78
CA LEU A 133 -2.38 14.18 4.48
C LEU A 133 -2.69 14.07 5.99
N GLN A 134 -3.31 15.10 6.57
CA GLN A 134 -3.80 15.09 7.94
C GLN A 134 -4.80 13.94 8.17
N GLU A 135 -5.82 13.78 7.33
CA GLU A 135 -6.83 12.71 7.47
C GLU A 135 -6.18 11.31 7.43
N PHE A 136 -5.18 11.11 6.58
CA PHE A 136 -4.41 9.87 6.53
C PHE A 136 -3.65 9.62 7.83
N TYR A 137 -2.94 10.63 8.34
CA TYR A 137 -2.20 10.51 9.60
C TYR A 137 -3.13 10.22 10.78
N GLU A 138 -4.23 10.95 10.92
CA GLU A 138 -5.22 10.76 11.99
C GLU A 138 -5.82 9.35 11.96
N THR A 139 -6.27 8.90 10.78
CA THR A 139 -6.85 7.55 10.61
C THR A 139 -5.81 6.46 10.93
N THR A 140 -4.55 6.69 10.55
CA THR A 140 -3.45 5.76 10.87
C THR A 140 -3.21 5.68 12.38
N LEU A 141 -3.20 6.81 13.07
CA LEU A 141 -2.98 6.87 14.51
C LEU A 141 -4.09 6.16 15.29
N GLU A 142 -5.33 6.28 14.84
CA GLU A 142 -6.47 5.58 15.44
C GLU A 142 -6.30 4.05 15.31
N ALA A 143 -6.03 3.56 14.11
CA ALA A 143 -5.82 2.13 13.88
C ALA A 143 -4.59 1.56 14.62
N LEU A 144 -3.50 2.34 14.72
CA LEU A 144 -2.29 1.93 15.43
C LEU A 144 -2.48 1.89 16.94
N LYS A 145 -3.34 2.75 17.49
CA LYS A 145 -3.71 2.74 18.90
C LYS A 145 -4.44 1.44 19.25
N ASP A 146 -5.36 1.00 18.39
CA ASP A 146 -6.06 -0.28 18.55
C ASP A 146 -5.11 -1.47 18.39
N ALA A 147 -4.14 -1.38 17.47
CA ALA A 147 -3.10 -2.38 17.27
C ALA A 147 -2.00 -2.38 18.36
N LYS A 148 -2.13 -1.54 19.40
CA LYS A 148 -1.16 -1.34 20.50
C LYS A 148 0.28 -1.14 20.03
N ASN A 149 0.47 -0.47 18.89
CA ASN A 149 1.79 -0.28 18.27
C ASN A 149 2.38 1.08 18.63
N ASP A 150 2.74 1.24 19.91
CA ASP A 150 3.16 2.53 20.49
C ASP A 150 4.35 3.15 19.78
N ARG A 151 5.29 2.34 19.29
CA ARG A 151 6.50 2.81 18.60
C ARG A 151 6.16 3.50 17.28
N LEU A 152 5.41 2.82 16.41
CA LEU A 152 5.01 3.39 15.14
C LEU A 152 4.03 4.54 15.34
N TRP A 153 3.10 4.38 16.29
CA TRP A 153 2.16 5.43 16.67
C TRP A 153 2.88 6.72 17.04
N PHE A 154 3.90 6.66 17.91
CA PHE A 154 4.66 7.85 18.32
C PHE A 154 5.43 8.51 17.16
N LYS A 155 6.01 7.70 16.27
CA LYS A 155 6.71 8.20 15.08
C LYS A 155 5.75 8.92 14.13
N THR A 156 4.57 8.36 13.93
CA THR A 156 3.50 8.93 13.11
C THR A 156 2.92 10.20 13.74
N ASP A 157 2.71 10.23 15.07
CA ASP A 157 2.23 11.40 15.81
C ASP A 157 3.22 12.56 15.71
N THR A 158 4.52 12.27 15.81
CA THR A 158 5.58 13.26 15.64
C THR A 158 5.59 13.85 14.23
N LYS A 159 5.36 13.04 13.18
CA LYS A 159 5.25 13.52 11.80
C LYS A 159 4.03 14.43 11.63
N LEU A 160 2.87 14.03 12.17
CA LEU A 160 1.64 14.83 12.12
C LEU A 160 1.81 16.19 12.82
N ARG A 161 2.43 16.23 14.00
CA ARG A 161 2.69 17.50 14.71
C ARG A 161 3.60 18.45 13.93
N LYS A 162 4.60 17.92 13.23
CA LYS A 162 5.47 18.74 12.37
C LYS A 162 4.68 19.38 11.24
N LEU A 163 3.74 18.62 10.66
CA LEU A 163 2.86 19.11 9.60
C LEU A 163 1.97 20.27 10.06
N TYR A 164 1.50 20.29 11.32
CA TYR A 164 0.75 21.43 11.87
C TYR A 164 1.59 22.66 12.22
N LEU A 165 2.91 22.52 12.33
CA LEU A 165 3.82 23.61 12.67
C LEU A 165 4.38 24.33 11.44
N GLU A 166 4.32 23.71 10.26
CA GLU A 166 4.61 24.30 8.94
C GLU A 166 3.42 25.08 8.37
#